data_AF-A0A091SK20-F1
#
_entry.id   AF-A0A091SK20-F1
#
_cell.length_a   1.000
_cell.length_b   1.000
_cell.length_c   1.000
_cell.angle_alpha   90.00
_cell.angle_beta   90.00
_cell.angle_gamma   90.00
#
_symmetry.space_group_name_H-M   'P 1'
#
loop_
_entity.id
_entity.type
_entity.pdbx_description
1 polymer ?
#
loop_
_entity_poly.entity_id
_entity_poly.type
_entity_poly.pdbx_seq_one_letter_code
_entity_poly.pdbx_strand_id
1 'polypeptide(L)'
;ASTNNESSNHSFGSLGSLSDKESETPEKKQSEPSRGRKRKADTQSESSQGKNIGGRGHKISDYFEYQGGNGSSPVRGVPPAIRSPQNSHSAPSSVRQNSPSPTSLAFGDHPITQPKQLSFKITQTDLTMLKLAALESNKNQDLEKKEGRIDDLLRANCDLRRQIDEQQKLLEKYKERLNKCISMSKKLLIEKSTQEKLASREKSMQDRLRLGHFTTVRHGASFTEQWTDGFAFQNLVKQQEWVNQQREDIERQRKLLAKRKPPTTNNSQAPSANSEPKQRKNKAVNGAENDPFVRPNLPQLLTLAEYHEQEEIFKLRLGHLKKEEAEIQAELERLERVRNLHIRELKRINNEDNSQ
;
A
#
# COMPACT_ATOMS: atom_id res chain seq x y z
N ALA A 1 50.63 -13.17 -39.13
CA ALA A 1 49.30 -13.60 -38.69
C ALA A 1 48.83 -12.58 -37.65
N SER A 2 48.03 -11.56 -37.98
CA SER A 2 46.94 -11.51 -38.99
C SER A 2 45.88 -12.56 -38.65
N THR A 3 44.59 -12.26 -38.42
CA THR A 3 43.72 -11.10 -38.74
C THR A 3 42.75 -10.83 -37.56
N ASN A 4 42.32 -9.61 -37.21
CA ASN A 4 41.44 -8.64 -37.90
C ASN A 4 39.99 -9.12 -38.21
N ASN A 5 39.03 -8.52 -37.50
CA ASN A 5 37.73 -7.96 -37.96
C ASN A 5 37.15 -7.18 -36.73
N GLU A 6 36.90 -5.87 -36.70
CA GLU A 6 36.07 -5.01 -37.57
C GLU A 6 34.59 -5.45 -37.59
N SER A 7 33.56 -4.59 -37.45
CA SER A 7 33.43 -3.11 -37.42
C SER A 7 32.03 -2.74 -36.81
N SER A 8 31.84 -1.62 -36.08
CA SER A 8 31.40 -0.27 -36.54
C SER A 8 29.99 -0.20 -37.21
N ASN A 9 29.17 0.86 -37.21
CA ASN A 9 29.11 2.16 -36.48
C ASN A 9 27.76 2.90 -36.79
N HIS A 10 27.40 3.94 -36.03
CA HIS A 10 26.36 4.98 -36.32
C HIS A 10 24.87 4.50 -36.38
N SER A 11 23.82 5.34 -36.29
CA SER A 11 23.70 6.82 -36.38
C SER A 11 22.55 7.43 -35.54
N PHE A 12 22.37 8.75 -35.65
CA PHE A 12 21.54 9.68 -34.85
C PHE A 12 20.02 9.61 -35.06
N GLY A 13 19.26 10.17 -34.09
CA GLY A 13 17.89 10.66 -34.27
C GLY A 13 17.43 11.59 -33.14
N SER A 14 17.13 12.87 -33.45
CA SER A 14 16.70 13.89 -32.48
C SER A 14 15.52 14.70 -33.02
N LEU A 15 14.41 14.73 -32.27
CA LEU A 15 13.24 15.63 -32.32
C LEU A 15 12.66 15.64 -30.88
N GLY A 16 12.43 16.75 -30.17
CA GLY A 16 11.44 17.81 -30.43
C GLY A 16 10.08 17.42 -29.80
N SER A 17 9.67 17.80 -28.58
CA SER A 17 9.47 19.11 -27.90
C SER A 17 7.96 19.53 -27.83
N LEU A 18 7.54 20.12 -26.69
CA LEU A 18 6.21 20.71 -26.35
C LEU A 18 5.03 19.70 -26.17
N SER A 19 4.16 19.79 -25.16
CA SER A 19 3.44 20.98 -24.66
C SER A 19 2.90 20.81 -23.22
N ASP A 20 2.60 21.94 -22.57
CA ASP A 20 2.02 22.09 -21.23
C ASP A 20 0.63 21.47 -21.01
N LYS A 21 0.32 21.20 -19.72
CA LYS A 21 -0.99 21.56 -19.17
C LYS A 21 -0.93 21.87 -17.68
N GLU A 22 -1.14 23.14 -17.33
CA GLU A 22 -1.32 23.60 -15.96
C GLU A 22 -2.62 23.06 -15.33
N SER A 23 -2.75 23.17 -14.01
CA SER A 23 -4.04 23.10 -13.32
C SER A 23 -4.01 24.06 -12.14
N GLU A 24 -4.95 25.01 -12.15
CA GLU A 24 -4.99 26.18 -11.27
C GLU A 24 -5.27 25.82 -9.80
N THR A 25 -4.81 26.68 -8.91
CA THR A 25 -5.22 26.73 -7.50
C THR A 25 -6.46 27.63 -7.32
N PRO A 26 -7.13 27.52 -6.17
CA PRO A 26 -7.68 28.72 -5.54
C PRO A 26 -7.03 28.98 -4.17
N GLU A 27 -6.53 30.20 -3.98
CA GLU A 27 -5.89 30.66 -2.74
C GLU A 27 -6.86 30.74 -1.54
N LYS A 28 -6.34 30.53 -0.31
CA LYS A 28 -6.75 31.41 0.81
C LYS A 28 -5.76 31.50 2.00
N LYS A 29 -5.05 32.64 2.00
CA LYS A 29 -4.65 33.52 3.14
C LYS A 29 -3.80 32.99 4.32
N GLN A 30 -2.79 33.80 4.63
CA GLN A 30 -1.88 33.76 5.77
C GLN A 30 -2.52 34.22 7.10
N SER A 31 -1.98 33.77 8.23
CA SER A 31 -2.05 34.50 9.52
C SER A 31 -0.99 34.03 10.53
N GLU A 32 -0.17 34.97 11.03
CA GLU A 32 0.84 34.89 12.12
C GLU A 32 1.22 36.35 12.45
N PRO A 33 1.83 36.72 13.61
CA PRO A 33 1.86 36.13 14.96
C PRO A 33 1.22 37.08 16.02
N SER A 34 1.08 36.66 17.29
CA SER A 34 1.42 37.53 18.45
C SER A 34 1.56 36.77 19.79
N ARG A 35 2.12 37.43 20.81
CA ARG A 35 2.64 36.86 22.07
C ARG A 35 1.71 37.04 23.28
N GLY A 36 1.49 35.96 24.05
CA GLY A 36 1.74 35.94 25.51
C GLY A 36 0.69 36.41 26.56
N ARG A 37 0.49 35.54 27.57
CA ARG A 37 0.40 35.80 29.04
C ARG A 37 -0.98 35.94 29.76
N LYS A 38 -1.30 34.88 30.54
CA LYS A 38 -2.04 34.79 31.85
C LYS A 38 -3.51 35.30 32.05
N ARG A 39 -4.37 34.31 32.38
CA ARG A 39 -5.36 34.21 33.51
C ARG A 39 -6.62 35.11 33.59
N LYS A 40 -7.81 34.45 33.57
CA LYS A 40 -8.83 34.30 34.66
C LYS A 40 -10.32 34.58 34.26
N ALA A 41 -11.17 33.57 34.52
CA ALA A 41 -12.63 33.54 34.86
C ALA A 41 -13.73 34.31 34.08
N ASP A 42 -14.75 33.52 33.66
CA ASP A 42 -16.23 33.68 33.72
C ASP A 42 -16.93 35.05 33.49
N THR A 43 -17.93 35.07 32.60
CA THR A 43 -19.40 35.15 32.91
C THR A 43 -20.26 35.62 31.71
N GLN A 44 -21.38 34.90 31.49
CA GLN A 44 -22.61 35.14 30.70
C GLN A 44 -22.82 36.43 29.86
N SER A 45 -23.41 36.29 28.67
CA SER A 45 -24.83 36.63 28.36
C SER A 45 -25.13 36.75 26.84
N GLU A 46 -26.32 36.28 26.51
CA GLU A 46 -27.21 36.45 25.33
C GLU A 46 -26.95 37.68 24.43
N SER A 47 -27.22 37.72 23.12
CA SER A 47 -28.08 36.94 22.22
C SER A 47 -27.49 37.02 20.77
N SER A 48 -28.03 36.55 19.63
CA SER A 48 -29.41 36.24 19.19
C SER A 48 -29.44 35.09 18.14
N GLN A 49 -30.61 34.82 17.54
CA GLN A 49 -30.83 33.76 16.55
C GLN A 49 -30.19 34.02 15.17
N GLY A 50 -29.56 32.98 14.60
CA GLY A 50 -29.23 32.88 13.18
C GLY A 50 -29.05 31.41 12.77
N LYS A 51 -29.91 30.90 11.89
CA LYS A 51 -29.94 29.48 11.46
C LYS A 51 -28.57 29.03 10.95
N ASN A 52 -27.97 28.04 11.62
CA ASN A 52 -26.83 27.29 11.08
C ASN A 52 -27.20 25.82 10.92
N ILE A 53 -27.13 25.36 9.67
CA ILE A 53 -27.16 23.94 9.32
C ILE A 53 -25.79 23.38 9.71
N GLY A 54 -25.72 22.75 10.89
CA GLY A 54 -24.59 21.89 11.22
C GLY A 54 -24.57 20.71 10.25
N GLY A 55 -23.46 20.38 9.59
CA GLY A 55 -22.09 20.59 10.05
C GLY A 55 -21.63 19.40 10.89
N ARG A 56 -21.76 18.19 10.34
CA ARG A 56 -21.01 17.02 10.79
C ARG A 56 -20.28 16.45 9.58
N GLY A 57 -18.95 16.57 9.58
CA GLY A 57 -18.12 15.78 8.69
C GLY A 57 -18.29 14.30 9.03
N HIS A 58 -18.37 13.46 8.01
CA HIS A 58 -18.57 12.02 8.15
C HIS A 58 -17.49 11.42 9.05
N LYS A 59 -17.92 10.71 10.09
CA LYS A 59 -17.03 9.88 10.90
C LYS A 59 -16.71 8.63 10.09
N ILE A 60 -15.56 8.00 10.34
CA ILE A 60 -15.17 6.78 9.62
C ILE A 60 -16.12 5.58 9.88
N SER A 61 -16.98 5.70 10.90
CA SER A 61 -18.10 4.78 11.18
C SER A 61 -19.22 4.85 10.15
N ASP A 62 -19.40 5.99 9.48
CA ASP A 62 -20.53 6.27 8.59
C ASP A 62 -20.31 5.63 7.19
N TYR A 63 -19.12 5.08 6.94
CA TYR A 63 -18.78 4.33 5.72
C TYR A 63 -19.24 2.85 5.75
N PHE A 64 -19.84 2.40 6.86
CA PHE A 64 -20.29 1.02 7.07
C PHE A 64 -21.82 0.89 7.28
N GLU A 65 -22.61 1.92 6.96
CA GLU A 65 -24.06 1.84 7.08
C GLU A 65 -24.67 1.04 5.91
N TYR A 66 -24.90 -0.25 6.16
CA TYR A 66 -25.32 -1.23 5.16
C TYR A 66 -26.85 -1.23 4.98
N GLN A 67 -27.33 -0.73 3.84
CA GLN A 67 -28.77 -0.73 3.54
C GLN A 67 -29.24 -2.08 2.97
N GLY A 68 -29.67 -2.98 3.86
CA GLY A 68 -30.58 -4.09 3.55
C GLY A 68 -29.98 -5.32 2.85
N GLY A 69 -29.56 -6.33 3.63
CA GLY A 69 -29.30 -7.67 3.10
C GLY A 69 -28.56 -8.59 4.06
N ASN A 70 -29.29 -9.47 4.76
CA ASN A 70 -28.84 -10.65 5.53
C ASN A 70 -27.40 -10.62 6.11
N GLY A 71 -27.27 -10.21 7.37
CA GLY A 71 -25.97 -10.19 8.04
C GLY A 71 -25.44 -11.56 8.48
N SER A 72 -24.10 -11.67 8.53
CA SER A 72 -23.40 -12.38 9.60
C SER A 72 -21.98 -11.82 9.76
N SER A 73 -21.48 -11.76 11.00
CA SER A 73 -20.19 -11.16 11.35
C SER A 73 -19.09 -12.24 11.44
N PRO A 74 -17.80 -11.94 11.14
CA PRO A 74 -16.76 -12.95 11.16
C PRO A 74 -16.10 -13.10 12.54
N VAL A 75 -16.22 -14.28 13.17
CA VAL A 75 -15.18 -14.99 13.96
C VAL A 75 -15.77 -16.23 14.66
N ARG A 76 -15.01 -17.33 14.69
CA ARG A 76 -15.32 -18.68 15.26
C ARG A 76 -16.47 -19.44 14.57
N GLY A 77 -16.12 -20.12 13.47
CA GLY A 77 -16.94 -21.18 12.86
C GLY A 77 -16.10 -22.15 12.03
N VAL A 78 -16.38 -23.46 12.17
CA VAL A 78 -15.81 -24.58 11.40
C VAL A 78 -16.28 -24.48 9.93
N PRO A 79 -15.49 -24.88 8.90
CA PRO A 79 -15.82 -24.59 7.51
C PRO A 79 -17.10 -25.31 7.02
N PRO A 80 -17.99 -24.64 6.27
CA PRO A 80 -19.16 -25.26 5.66
C PRO A 80 -18.80 -25.95 4.34
N ALA A 81 -19.34 -27.16 4.13
CA ALA A 81 -19.30 -27.84 2.84
C ALA A 81 -20.34 -27.23 1.87
N ILE A 82 -20.00 -27.23 0.58
CA ILE A 82 -20.87 -26.74 -0.50
C ILE A 82 -22.10 -27.64 -0.64
N ARG A 83 -23.30 -27.05 -0.66
CA ARG A 83 -24.55 -27.77 -0.98
C ARG A 83 -24.72 -27.94 -2.48
N SER A 84 -24.74 -29.19 -2.94
CA SER A 84 -25.52 -29.60 -4.11
C SER A 84 -26.99 -29.80 -3.69
N PRO A 85 -27.97 -29.69 -4.62
CA PRO A 85 -29.39 -29.70 -4.26
C PRO A 85 -29.83 -31.06 -3.72
N GLN A 86 -30.57 -31.00 -2.62
CA GLN A 86 -31.03 -32.14 -1.86
C GLN A 86 -32.45 -32.49 -2.32
N ASN A 87 -32.60 -33.55 -3.13
CA ASN A 87 -33.85 -34.29 -3.25
C ASN A 87 -33.66 -35.68 -2.63
N SER A 88 -34.74 -36.23 -2.09
CA SER A 88 -34.66 -37.10 -0.91
C SER A 88 -34.81 -38.60 -1.21
N HIS A 89 -34.31 -39.39 -0.25
CA HIS A 89 -34.60 -40.81 -0.02
C HIS A 89 -33.86 -41.85 -0.90
N SER A 90 -32.87 -42.50 -0.28
CA SER A 90 -32.39 -43.83 -0.64
C SER A 90 -32.39 -44.73 0.59
N ALA A 91 -33.54 -45.34 0.88
CA ALA A 91 -33.59 -46.50 1.78
C ALA A 91 -33.42 -47.77 0.92
N PRO A 92 -32.66 -48.79 1.37
CA PRO A 92 -32.67 -50.08 0.70
C PRO A 92 -34.00 -50.79 1.02
N SER A 93 -34.96 -50.73 0.10
CA SER A 93 -36.24 -51.41 0.26
C SER A 93 -36.05 -52.92 0.22
N SER A 94 -36.19 -53.56 1.37
CA SER A 94 -36.19 -55.00 1.53
C SER A 94 -37.28 -55.68 0.69
N VAL A 95 -36.88 -56.77 0.04
CA VAL A 95 -37.66 -57.94 -0.40
C VAL A 95 -39.19 -57.85 -0.25
N ARG A 96 -39.88 -57.75 -1.39
CA ARG A 96 -41.26 -58.25 -1.55
C ARG A 96 -41.43 -58.90 -2.93
N GLN A 97 -41.18 -60.21 -2.99
CA GLN A 97 -41.89 -61.10 -3.92
C GLN A 97 -42.82 -61.99 -3.08
N ASN A 98 -44.05 -62.18 -3.57
CA ASN A 98 -45.05 -62.99 -2.88
C ASN A 98 -44.72 -64.48 -3.03
N SER A 99 -44.41 -65.13 -1.90
CA SER A 99 -44.35 -66.59 -1.78
C SER A 99 -44.83 -66.98 -0.37
N PRO A 100 -45.96 -67.69 -0.22
CA PRO A 100 -46.40 -68.19 1.08
C PRO A 100 -45.80 -69.58 1.36
N SER A 101 -45.03 -69.70 2.44
CA SER A 101 -44.61 -70.98 3.02
C SER A 101 -45.05 -71.03 4.49
N PRO A 102 -45.85 -72.02 4.92
CA PRO A 102 -46.29 -72.13 6.31
C PRO A 102 -45.33 -72.95 7.20
N THR A 103 -45.46 -72.71 8.50
CA THR A 103 -44.57 -73.11 9.60
C THR A 103 -44.68 -74.59 10.01
N SER A 104 -43.64 -75.11 10.68
CA SER A 104 -43.63 -76.43 11.33
C SER A 104 -44.55 -76.53 12.55
N LEU A 105 -45.00 -77.76 12.84
CA LEU A 105 -45.94 -78.13 13.91
C LEU A 105 -45.28 -78.28 15.29
N ALA A 106 -46.01 -77.94 16.37
CA ALA A 106 -45.81 -78.49 17.73
C ALA A 106 -47.01 -78.22 18.68
N PHE A 107 -47.77 -79.28 18.97
CA PHE A 107 -48.58 -79.58 20.17
C PHE A 107 -49.62 -78.58 20.74
N GLY A 108 -50.88 -79.05 20.86
CA GLY A 108 -52.00 -78.45 21.59
C GLY A 108 -53.23 -79.39 21.54
N ASP A 109 -53.93 -79.56 22.66
CA ASP A 109 -54.74 -80.76 22.96
C ASP A 109 -56.27 -80.66 22.76
N HIS A 110 -56.93 -81.83 22.61
CA HIS A 110 -58.38 -82.12 22.86
C HIS A 110 -59.49 -81.54 21.92
N PRO A 111 -60.73 -82.10 21.89
CA PRO A 111 -61.07 -83.52 21.61
C PRO A 111 -62.28 -83.75 20.64
N ILE A 112 -62.34 -84.94 20.03
CA ILE A 112 -63.51 -85.72 19.51
C ILE A 112 -64.76 -84.97 18.98
N THR A 113 -64.99 -85.01 17.64
CA THR A 113 -66.33 -85.24 17.03
C THR A 113 -66.28 -85.86 15.61
N GLN A 114 -66.77 -87.10 15.49
CA GLN A 114 -67.36 -87.84 14.35
C GLN A 114 -66.77 -87.80 12.90
N PRO A 115 -66.83 -88.94 12.16
CA PRO A 115 -66.24 -89.06 10.82
C PRO A 115 -67.18 -88.61 9.70
N LYS A 116 -66.70 -87.73 8.82
CA LYS A 116 -67.23 -87.57 7.46
C LYS A 116 -66.18 -88.01 6.45
N GLN A 117 -66.62 -88.73 5.41
CA GLN A 117 -65.75 -89.42 4.45
C GLN A 117 -64.72 -88.47 3.81
N LEU A 118 -63.44 -88.81 3.93
CA LEU A 118 -62.36 -88.15 3.21
C LEU A 118 -62.25 -88.75 1.80
N SER A 119 -62.61 -87.99 0.77
CA SER A 119 -62.29 -88.35 -0.61
C SER A 119 -60.83 -88.00 -0.91
N PHE A 120 -59.92 -88.94 -0.63
CA PHE A 120 -58.54 -88.83 -1.09
C PHE A 120 -58.51 -88.97 -2.62
N LYS A 121 -58.47 -87.84 -3.34
CA LYS A 121 -57.90 -87.81 -4.68
C LYS A 121 -56.38 -87.98 -4.54
N ILE A 122 -55.91 -89.21 -4.73
CA ILE A 122 -54.50 -89.51 -4.91
C ILE A 122 -54.07 -88.81 -6.21
N THR A 123 -53.38 -87.68 -6.09
CA THR A 123 -52.74 -87.02 -7.23
C THR A 123 -51.48 -87.80 -7.59
N GLN A 124 -51.66 -88.90 -8.32
CA GLN A 124 -50.58 -89.73 -8.83
C GLN A 124 -49.77 -88.93 -9.87
N THR A 125 -48.60 -88.45 -9.47
CA THR A 125 -47.62 -87.88 -10.41
C THR A 125 -46.82 -89.00 -11.06
N ASP A 126 -47.33 -89.57 -12.15
CA ASP A 126 -46.56 -90.46 -13.03
C ASP A 126 -45.48 -89.66 -13.75
N LEU A 127 -44.36 -89.44 -13.07
CA LEU A 127 -43.17 -88.78 -13.61
C LEU A 127 -42.22 -89.86 -14.14
N THR A 128 -42.19 -90.02 -15.46
CA THR A 128 -41.33 -91.02 -16.10
C THR A 128 -39.85 -90.73 -15.86
N MET A 129 -39.02 -91.79 -15.75
CA MET A 129 -37.57 -91.68 -15.50
C MET A 129 -36.85 -90.73 -16.48
N LEU A 130 -37.28 -90.70 -17.75
CA LEU A 130 -36.74 -89.78 -18.76
C LEU A 130 -37.01 -88.30 -18.43
N LYS A 131 -38.16 -87.99 -17.82
CA LYS A 131 -38.52 -86.63 -17.43
C LYS A 131 -37.79 -86.17 -16.16
N LEU A 132 -37.49 -87.10 -15.25
CA LEU A 132 -36.58 -86.85 -14.12
C LEU A 132 -35.17 -86.53 -14.61
N ALA A 133 -34.59 -87.39 -15.45
CA ALA A 133 -33.24 -87.17 -16.01
C ALA A 133 -33.13 -85.85 -16.81
N ALA A 134 -34.18 -85.47 -17.55
CA ALA A 134 -34.23 -84.18 -18.25
C ALA A 134 -34.27 -82.98 -17.28
N LEU A 135 -35.01 -83.08 -16.16
CA LEU A 135 -35.04 -82.02 -15.15
C LEU A 135 -33.71 -81.91 -14.39
N GLU A 136 -33.07 -83.04 -14.08
CA GLU A 136 -31.74 -83.09 -13.48
C GLU A 136 -30.67 -82.50 -14.40
N SER A 137 -30.69 -82.84 -15.70
CA SER A 137 -29.78 -82.28 -16.70
C SER A 137 -29.94 -80.76 -16.86
N ASN A 138 -31.18 -80.26 -16.97
CA ASN A 138 -31.43 -78.81 -17.00
C ASN A 138 -30.98 -78.11 -15.71
N LYS A 139 -31.26 -78.71 -14.53
CA LYS A 139 -30.78 -78.18 -13.24
C LYS A 139 -29.25 -78.15 -13.17
N ASN A 140 -28.57 -79.17 -13.69
CA ASN A 140 -27.11 -79.23 -13.69
C ASN A 140 -26.50 -78.17 -14.62
N GLN A 141 -27.08 -77.98 -15.81
CA GLN A 141 -26.68 -76.90 -16.72
C GLN A 141 -26.92 -75.50 -16.12
N ASP A 142 -28.01 -75.32 -15.36
CA ASP A 142 -28.28 -74.06 -14.67
C ASP A 142 -27.40 -73.83 -13.43
N LEU A 143 -26.85 -74.90 -12.82
CA LEU A 143 -25.80 -74.80 -11.81
C LEU A 143 -24.48 -74.38 -12.46
N GLU A 144 -24.06 -75.05 -13.53
CA GLU A 144 -22.84 -74.72 -14.29
C GLU A 144 -22.83 -73.25 -14.78
N LYS A 145 -23.95 -72.74 -15.31
CA LYS A 145 -24.11 -71.32 -15.67
C LYS A 145 -23.97 -70.38 -14.45
N LYS A 146 -24.47 -70.78 -13.28
CA LYS A 146 -24.37 -69.98 -12.05
C LYS A 146 -22.96 -70.02 -11.47
N GLU A 147 -22.28 -71.15 -11.54
CA GLU A 147 -20.88 -71.33 -11.14
C GLU A 147 -19.96 -70.46 -12.01
N GLY A 148 -20.09 -70.52 -13.34
CA GLY A 148 -19.36 -69.62 -14.25
C GLY A 148 -19.64 -68.14 -13.98
N ARG A 149 -20.89 -67.78 -13.61
CA ARG A 149 -21.23 -66.41 -13.22
C ARG A 149 -20.63 -66.01 -11.86
N ILE A 150 -20.50 -66.93 -10.92
CA ILE A 150 -19.81 -66.71 -9.64
C ILE A 150 -18.32 -66.46 -9.90
N ASP A 151 -17.67 -67.26 -10.74
CA ASP A 151 -16.26 -67.08 -11.11
C ASP A 151 -15.97 -65.74 -11.77
N ASP A 152 -16.84 -65.28 -12.68
CA ASP A 152 -16.75 -63.94 -13.27
C ASP A 152 -16.88 -62.82 -12.23
N LEU A 153 -17.82 -62.96 -11.30
CA LEU A 153 -18.00 -61.99 -10.21
C LEU A 153 -16.82 -62.00 -9.23
N LEU A 154 -16.21 -63.15 -8.96
CA LEU A 154 -15.00 -63.28 -8.15
C LEU A 154 -13.79 -62.63 -8.85
N ARG A 155 -13.57 -62.90 -10.15
CA ARG A 155 -12.54 -62.22 -10.95
C ARG A 155 -12.71 -60.70 -10.93
N ALA A 156 -13.92 -60.21 -11.20
CA ALA A 156 -14.24 -58.78 -11.14
C ALA A 156 -14.04 -58.18 -9.73
N ASN A 157 -14.34 -58.91 -8.65
CA ASN A 157 -14.10 -58.45 -7.28
C ASN A 157 -12.60 -58.32 -6.98
N CYS A 158 -11.78 -59.27 -7.44
CA CYS A 158 -10.31 -59.19 -7.33
C CYS A 158 -9.74 -57.99 -8.11
N ASP A 159 -10.23 -57.73 -9.32
CA ASP A 159 -9.82 -56.56 -10.10
C ASP A 159 -10.23 -55.23 -9.45
N LEU A 160 -11.46 -55.14 -8.92
CA LEU A 160 -11.92 -53.96 -8.20
C LEU A 160 -11.10 -53.71 -6.91
N ARG A 161 -10.73 -54.76 -6.17
CA ARG A 161 -9.82 -54.64 -5.01
C ARG A 161 -8.45 -54.10 -5.44
N ARG A 162 -7.86 -54.66 -6.50
CA ARG A 162 -6.59 -54.19 -7.06
C ARG A 162 -6.65 -52.71 -7.49
N GLN A 163 -7.74 -52.28 -8.12
CA GLN A 163 -7.97 -50.89 -8.50
C GLN A 163 -8.10 -49.98 -7.27
N ILE A 164 -8.80 -50.41 -6.22
CA ILE A 164 -8.90 -49.65 -4.95
C ILE A 164 -7.51 -49.47 -4.32
N ASP A 165 -6.70 -50.53 -4.23
CA ASP A 165 -5.35 -50.47 -3.69
C ASP A 165 -4.43 -49.54 -4.51
N GLU A 166 -4.58 -49.54 -5.84
CA GLU A 166 -3.84 -48.65 -6.74
C GLU A 166 -4.25 -47.18 -6.57
N GLN A 167 -5.56 -46.90 -6.50
CA GLN A 167 -6.07 -45.55 -6.24
C GLN A 167 -5.68 -45.03 -4.85
N GLN A 168 -5.65 -45.90 -3.84
CA GLN A 168 -5.15 -45.54 -2.50
C GLN A 168 -3.66 -45.18 -2.53
N LYS A 169 -2.81 -45.97 -3.21
CA LYS A 169 -1.39 -45.67 -3.40
C LYS A 169 -1.16 -44.37 -4.17
N LEU A 170 -1.99 -44.08 -5.17
CA LEU A 170 -1.92 -42.83 -5.93
C LEU A 170 -2.35 -41.62 -5.06
N LEU A 171 -3.43 -41.77 -4.29
CA LEU A 171 -3.89 -40.75 -3.34
C LEU A 171 -2.83 -40.42 -2.30
N GLU A 172 -2.12 -41.41 -1.76
CA GLU A 172 -1.06 -41.18 -0.77
C GLU A 172 0.13 -40.42 -1.38
N LYS A 173 0.54 -40.76 -2.62
CA LYS A 173 1.54 -39.97 -3.38
C LYS A 173 1.11 -38.52 -3.56
N TYR A 174 -0.17 -38.24 -3.80
CA TYR A 174 -0.68 -36.88 -3.89
C TYR A 174 -0.65 -36.15 -2.54
N LYS A 175 -1.02 -36.81 -1.43
CA LYS A 175 -0.89 -36.24 -0.07
C LYS A 175 0.57 -35.92 0.27
N GLU A 176 1.51 -36.83 0.00
CA GLU A 176 2.94 -36.60 0.19
C GLU A 176 3.43 -35.38 -0.60
N ARG A 177 3.05 -35.27 -1.87
CA ARG A 177 3.41 -34.13 -2.73
C ARG A 177 2.84 -32.83 -2.18
N LEU A 178 1.57 -32.83 -1.76
CA LEU A 178 0.94 -31.68 -1.14
C LEU A 178 1.65 -31.27 0.17
N ASN A 179 1.98 -32.23 1.04
CA ASN A 179 2.72 -31.98 2.28
C ASN A 179 4.12 -31.40 2.02
N LYS A 180 4.82 -31.88 0.98
CA LYS A 180 6.10 -31.30 0.52
C LYS A 180 5.93 -29.85 0.05
N CYS A 181 4.88 -29.55 -0.72
CA CYS A 181 4.54 -28.19 -1.14
C CYS A 181 4.24 -27.27 0.07
N ILE A 182 3.37 -27.69 0.99
CA ILE A 182 3.01 -26.93 2.21
C ILE A 182 4.26 -26.63 3.05
N SER A 183 5.14 -27.62 3.24
CA SER A 183 6.39 -27.46 3.98
C SER A 183 7.32 -26.43 3.31
N MET A 184 7.45 -26.48 1.99
CA MET A 184 8.25 -25.51 1.23
C MET A 184 7.65 -24.10 1.31
N SER A 185 6.34 -23.94 1.10
CA SER A 185 5.66 -22.65 1.22
C SER A 185 5.81 -22.05 2.62
N LYS A 186 5.70 -22.87 3.68
CA LYS A 186 5.94 -22.40 5.06
C LYS A 186 7.37 -21.91 5.27
N LYS A 187 8.38 -22.63 4.75
CA LYS A 187 9.79 -22.20 4.83
C LYS A 187 10.00 -20.86 4.13
N LEU A 188 9.54 -20.74 2.89
CA LEU A 188 9.69 -19.52 2.08
C LEU A 188 8.99 -18.32 2.71
N LEU A 189 7.82 -18.50 3.35
CA LEU A 189 7.13 -17.43 4.08
C LEU A 189 7.91 -16.96 5.33
N ILE A 190 8.48 -17.90 6.10
CA ILE A 190 9.32 -17.57 7.27
C ILE A 190 10.60 -16.84 6.82
N GLU A 191 11.25 -17.34 5.77
CA GLU A 191 12.44 -16.74 5.19
C GLU A 191 12.15 -15.32 4.69
N LYS A 192 11.07 -15.14 3.93
CA LYS A 192 10.65 -13.82 3.41
C LYS A 192 10.35 -12.83 4.53
N SER A 193 9.63 -13.25 5.57
CA SER A 193 9.37 -12.43 6.76
C SER A 193 10.66 -12.07 7.51
N THR A 194 11.62 -12.99 7.59
CA THR A 194 12.93 -12.75 8.21
C THR A 194 13.75 -11.74 7.40
N GLN A 195 13.79 -11.88 6.07
CA GLN A 195 14.45 -10.93 5.17
C GLN A 195 13.84 -9.53 5.27
N GLU A 196 12.50 -9.42 5.35
CA GLU A 196 11.80 -8.14 5.51
C GLU A 196 12.08 -7.46 6.86
N LYS A 197 12.18 -8.25 7.95
CA LYS A 197 12.63 -7.73 9.25
C LYS A 197 14.06 -7.19 9.17
N LEU A 198 14.98 -7.94 8.56
CA LEU A 198 16.38 -7.51 8.41
C LEU A 198 16.52 -6.24 7.54
N ALA A 199 15.87 -6.20 6.37
CA ALA A 199 15.88 -5.03 5.50
C ALA A 199 15.28 -3.78 6.17
N SER A 200 14.25 -3.94 7.00
CA SER A 200 13.68 -2.84 7.77
C SER A 200 14.67 -2.31 8.82
N ARG A 201 15.43 -3.18 9.47
CA ARG A 201 16.49 -2.80 10.42
C ARG A 201 17.65 -2.10 9.73
N GLU A 202 18.11 -2.61 8.59
CA GLU A 202 19.15 -1.99 7.77
C GLU A 202 18.76 -0.58 7.32
N LYS A 203 17.56 -0.42 6.76
CA LYS A 203 17.02 0.89 6.41
C LYS A 203 16.97 1.81 7.63
N SER A 204 16.51 1.33 8.78
CA SER A 204 16.47 2.12 10.01
C SER A 204 17.88 2.54 10.48
N MET A 205 18.92 1.73 10.28
CA MET A 205 20.31 2.11 10.58
C MET A 205 20.83 3.19 9.63
N GLN A 206 20.47 3.13 8.35
CA GLN A 206 20.84 4.15 7.37
C GLN A 206 20.10 5.47 7.60
N ASP A 207 18.79 5.43 7.85
CA ASP A 207 17.97 6.59 8.20
C ASP A 207 18.45 7.23 9.52
N ARG A 208 18.97 6.45 10.48
CA ARG A 208 19.59 6.97 11.72
C ARG A 208 20.78 7.93 11.45
N LEU A 209 21.61 7.61 10.45
CA LEU A 209 22.75 8.45 10.06
C LEU A 209 22.33 9.64 9.18
N ARG A 210 21.33 9.42 8.33
CA ARG A 210 20.88 10.38 7.32
C ARG A 210 19.94 11.45 7.87
N LEU A 211 18.95 11.04 8.65
CA LEU A 211 17.90 11.89 9.21
C LEU A 211 18.22 12.31 10.64
N GLY A 212 18.82 11.42 11.43
CA GLY A 212 19.18 11.68 12.82
C GLY A 212 18.70 10.62 13.79
N HIS A 213 18.92 10.86 15.07
CA HIS A 213 18.52 9.95 16.15
C HIS A 213 18.23 10.69 17.46
N PHE A 214 17.58 10.01 18.39
CA PHE A 214 17.47 10.51 19.76
C PHE A 214 18.81 10.32 20.51
N THR A 215 19.16 11.32 21.32
CA THR A 215 20.22 11.27 22.32
C THR A 215 19.64 11.62 23.69
N THR A 216 20.13 10.98 24.75
CA THR A 216 19.70 11.28 26.11
C THR A 216 20.58 12.39 26.68
N VAL A 217 19.98 13.54 26.98
CA VAL A 217 20.66 14.72 27.54
C VAL A 217 20.26 14.91 29.00
N ARG A 218 21.22 15.16 29.87
CA ARG A 218 21.00 15.36 31.32
C ARG A 218 20.67 16.82 31.63
N HIS A 219 19.50 17.05 32.21
CA HIS A 219 19.04 18.36 32.67
C HIS A 219 18.93 18.37 34.21
N GLY A 220 20.04 18.70 34.88
CA GLY A 220 20.10 18.68 36.34
C GLY A 220 19.92 17.26 36.88
N ALA A 221 18.83 17.01 37.61
CA ALA A 221 18.48 15.70 38.15
C ALA A 221 17.65 14.82 37.20
N SER A 222 17.22 15.34 36.04
CA SER A 222 16.43 14.60 35.05
C SER A 222 17.22 14.28 33.78
N PHE A 223 16.69 13.35 33.00
CA PHE A 223 17.16 13.05 31.65
C PHE A 223 16.02 13.27 30.66
N THR A 224 16.34 13.78 29.48
CA THR A 224 15.39 14.04 28.41
C THR A 224 15.96 13.57 27.07
N GLU A 225 15.15 12.95 26.23
CA GLU A 225 15.54 12.64 24.86
C GLU A 225 15.48 13.91 24.00
N GLN A 226 16.57 14.19 23.29
CA GLN A 226 16.67 15.26 22.30
C GLN A 226 16.93 14.64 20.93
N TRP A 227 16.32 15.20 19.87
CA TRP A 227 16.66 14.80 18.51
C TRP A 227 17.99 15.42 18.08
N THR A 228 18.86 14.62 17.47
CA THR A 228 20.15 15.03 16.90
C THR A 228 20.12 14.77 15.41
N ASP A 229 20.25 15.82 14.61
CA ASP A 229 20.08 15.77 13.15
C ASP A 229 21.20 15.03 12.42
N GLY A 230 20.81 14.21 11.45
CA GLY A 230 21.72 13.51 10.55
C GLY A 230 22.22 14.38 9.39
N PHE A 231 23.09 13.82 8.56
CA PHE A 231 23.81 14.60 7.55
C PHE A 231 22.90 15.32 6.53
N ALA A 232 21.70 14.81 6.26
CA ALA A 232 20.80 15.43 5.28
C ALA A 232 20.29 16.79 5.74
N PHE A 233 19.86 16.90 7.01
CA PHE A 233 19.46 18.17 7.61
C PHE A 233 20.67 19.10 7.80
N GLN A 234 21.81 18.58 8.29
CA GLN A 234 23.03 19.37 8.45
C GLN A 234 23.51 20.01 7.13
N ASN A 235 23.36 19.31 6.00
CA ASN A 235 23.74 19.84 4.69
C ASN A 235 22.75 20.92 4.21
N LEU A 236 21.44 20.76 4.43
CA LEU A 236 20.46 21.81 4.12
C LEU A 236 20.69 23.08 4.96
N VAL A 237 21.00 22.94 6.26
CA VAL A 237 21.32 24.08 7.14
C VAL A 237 22.53 24.85 6.59
N LYS A 238 23.61 24.15 6.22
CA LYS A 238 24.80 24.77 5.60
C LYS A 238 24.49 25.45 4.25
N GLN A 239 23.62 24.86 3.43
CA GLN A 239 23.17 25.48 2.18
C GLN A 239 22.35 26.75 2.46
N GLN A 240 21.42 26.70 3.41
CA GLN A 240 20.62 27.86 3.82
C GLN A 240 21.50 28.99 4.37
N GLU A 241 22.51 28.66 5.19
CA GLU A 241 23.50 29.61 5.70
C GLU A 241 24.31 30.26 4.55
N TRP A 242 24.74 29.46 3.56
CA TRP A 242 25.46 29.97 2.39
C TRP A 242 24.59 30.90 1.53
N VAL A 243 23.34 30.52 1.22
CA VAL A 243 22.37 31.36 0.50
C VAL A 243 22.08 32.65 1.25
N ASN A 244 21.90 32.58 2.58
CA ASN A 244 21.72 33.75 3.45
C ASN A 244 22.94 34.69 3.36
N GLN A 245 24.16 34.15 3.43
CA GLN A 245 25.39 34.93 3.35
C GLN A 245 25.55 35.63 1.99
N GLN A 246 25.28 34.94 0.88
CA GLN A 246 25.30 35.53 -0.46
C GLN A 246 24.24 36.63 -0.63
N ARG A 247 23.04 36.44 -0.07
CA ARG A 247 21.98 37.45 -0.06
C ARG A 247 22.41 38.70 0.71
N GLU A 248 23.04 38.55 1.87
CA GLU A 248 23.58 39.66 2.66
C GLU A 248 24.76 40.38 1.99
N ASP A 249 25.62 39.64 1.27
CA ASP A 249 26.73 40.21 0.50
C ASP A 249 26.20 41.09 -0.64
N ILE A 250 25.21 40.61 -1.39
CA ILE A 250 24.55 41.40 -2.44
C ILE A 250 23.80 42.60 -1.84
N GLU A 251 23.17 42.46 -0.67
CA GLU A 251 22.53 43.59 0.01
C GLU A 251 23.55 44.66 0.43
N ARG A 252 24.73 44.26 0.92
CA ARG A 252 25.85 45.18 1.18
C ARG A 252 26.35 45.85 -0.09
N GLN A 253 26.53 45.10 -1.18
CA GLN A 253 26.94 45.65 -2.47
C GLN A 253 25.92 46.65 -3.04
N ARG A 254 24.62 46.34 -2.96
CA ARG A 254 23.53 47.23 -3.39
C ARG A 254 23.49 48.53 -2.57
N LYS A 255 23.70 48.45 -1.26
CA LYS A 255 23.84 49.64 -0.38
C LYS A 255 25.08 50.49 -0.70
N LEU A 256 26.16 49.88 -1.21
CA LEU A 256 27.34 50.61 -1.69
C LEU A 256 27.09 51.23 -3.08
N LEU A 257 26.41 50.51 -3.99
CA LEU A 257 26.03 51.01 -5.31
C LEU A 257 25.14 52.26 -5.18
N ALA A 258 24.13 52.23 -4.31
CA ALA A 258 23.23 53.36 -4.05
C ALA A 258 23.97 54.65 -3.62
N LYS A 259 25.14 54.54 -2.95
CA LYS A 259 25.99 55.69 -2.60
C LYS A 259 26.81 56.25 -3.77
N ARG A 260 26.92 55.51 -4.87
CA ARG A 260 27.66 55.85 -6.10
C ARG A 260 26.72 56.26 -7.24
N LYS A 261 25.43 56.46 -6.96
CA LYS A 261 24.41 56.82 -7.94
C LYS A 261 24.80 58.14 -8.66
N PRO A 262 24.91 58.15 -10.00
CA PRO A 262 25.23 59.37 -10.73
C PRO A 262 24.14 60.43 -10.58
N PRO A 263 24.49 61.73 -10.56
CA PRO A 263 23.51 62.81 -10.44
C PRO A 263 22.58 62.82 -11.67
N THR A 264 21.29 62.71 -11.43
CA THR A 264 20.27 62.79 -12.49
C THR A 264 20.20 64.21 -13.03
N THR A 265 20.61 64.41 -14.28
CA THR A 265 20.32 65.65 -15.03
C THR A 265 18.82 65.71 -15.35
N ASN A 266 18.01 66.13 -14.37
CA ASN A 266 16.60 66.42 -14.58
C ASN A 266 16.48 67.64 -15.50
N ASN A 267 16.36 67.38 -16.80
CA ASN A 267 15.83 68.34 -17.75
C ASN A 267 14.46 67.80 -18.23
N SER A 268 13.42 68.13 -17.48
CA SER A 268 12.04 67.81 -17.81
C SER A 268 11.21 69.07 -17.61
N GLN A 269 10.58 69.52 -18.70
CA GLN A 269 9.85 70.78 -18.74
C GLN A 269 8.69 70.80 -17.74
N ALA A 270 8.57 71.89 -16.99
CA ALA A 270 7.32 72.37 -16.43
C ALA A 270 7.17 73.85 -16.83
N PRO A 271 6.06 74.29 -17.44
CA PRO A 271 5.90 75.67 -17.85
C PRO A 271 5.47 76.58 -16.68
N SER A 272 6.15 77.72 -16.55
CA SER A 272 5.68 78.97 -15.94
C SER A 272 5.20 78.97 -14.47
N ALA A 273 6.00 79.61 -13.60
CA ALA A 273 5.50 80.63 -12.66
C ALA A 273 6.61 81.60 -12.19
N ASN A 274 6.83 82.65 -12.99
CA ASN A 274 7.21 84.02 -12.62
C ASN A 274 7.90 84.32 -11.25
N SER A 275 9.21 84.59 -11.23
CA SER A 275 9.82 85.74 -10.50
C SER A 275 11.36 85.83 -10.67
N GLU A 276 11.82 86.95 -11.19
CA GLU A 276 13.19 87.48 -10.99
C GLU A 276 13.28 88.21 -9.62
N PRO A 277 14.43 88.74 -9.13
CA PRO A 277 15.81 88.73 -9.70
C PRO A 277 16.93 88.35 -8.69
N LYS A 278 18.13 88.01 -9.19
CA LYS A 278 19.35 88.84 -9.02
C LYS A 278 20.64 88.25 -9.60
N GLN A 279 21.46 89.18 -10.11
CA GLN A 279 22.77 88.96 -10.70
C GLN A 279 23.78 88.32 -9.73
N ARG A 280 24.63 87.44 -10.25
CA ARG A 280 26.09 87.55 -10.08
C ARG A 280 26.80 86.89 -11.26
N LYS A 281 27.46 87.71 -12.09
CA LYS A 281 28.44 87.23 -13.08
C LYS A 281 29.56 86.52 -12.32
N ASN A 282 29.98 85.34 -12.78
CA ASN A 282 31.36 84.94 -12.66
C ASN A 282 31.85 84.41 -14.01
N LYS A 283 33.04 84.87 -14.38
CA LYS A 283 33.62 84.76 -15.72
C LYS A 283 34.45 83.49 -15.78
N ALA A 284 34.33 82.73 -16.87
CA ALA A 284 35.23 81.62 -17.14
C ALA A 284 36.66 82.14 -17.33
N VAL A 285 37.61 81.54 -16.63
CA VAL A 285 39.06 81.61 -16.91
C VAL A 285 39.57 80.18 -16.80
N ASN A 286 40.03 79.64 -17.94
CA ASN A 286 40.90 78.47 -17.96
C ASN A 286 42.28 78.91 -17.44
N GLY A 287 42.94 78.09 -16.62
CA GLY A 287 44.29 78.39 -16.18
C GLY A 287 44.92 77.32 -15.30
N ALA A 288 46.06 76.81 -15.78
CA ALA A 288 47.16 76.17 -15.06
C ALA A 288 46.90 74.87 -14.27
N GLU A 289 47.59 73.84 -14.73
CA GLU A 289 47.98 72.64 -14.01
C GLU A 289 48.81 72.92 -12.73
N ASN A 290 48.80 71.95 -11.80
CA ASN A 290 49.53 71.87 -10.51
C ASN A 290 48.86 72.53 -9.29
N ASP A 291 47.93 71.79 -8.69
CA ASP A 291 47.60 71.88 -7.26
C ASP A 291 48.11 70.60 -6.57
N PRO A 292 49.03 70.65 -5.58
CA PRO A 292 49.54 69.48 -4.87
C PRO A 292 48.54 68.92 -3.84
N PHE A 293 47.37 69.55 -3.65
CA PHE A 293 46.34 69.03 -2.76
C PHE A 293 45.67 67.79 -3.38
N VAL A 294 46.14 66.61 -2.96
CA VAL A 294 45.56 65.31 -3.34
C VAL A 294 44.08 65.32 -2.97
N ARG A 295 43.21 65.57 -3.96
CA ARG A 295 41.78 65.37 -3.82
C ARG A 295 41.57 63.92 -3.35
N PRO A 296 40.84 63.68 -2.25
CA PRO A 296 40.46 62.33 -1.85
C PRO A 296 39.85 61.65 -3.08
N ASN A 297 40.39 60.48 -3.45
CA ASN A 297 40.03 59.77 -4.67
C ASN A 297 38.50 59.62 -4.72
N LEU A 298 37.83 60.44 -5.54
CA LEU A 298 36.38 60.42 -5.63
C LEU A 298 35.98 59.01 -6.06
N PRO A 299 35.00 58.36 -5.41
CA PRO A 299 34.54 57.05 -5.85
C PRO A 299 34.19 57.17 -7.33
N GLN A 300 34.86 56.41 -8.20
CA GLN A 300 34.65 56.45 -9.66
C GLN A 300 33.15 56.45 -9.90
N LEU A 301 32.62 57.60 -10.36
CA LEU A 301 31.19 57.78 -10.59
C LEU A 301 30.87 56.92 -11.81
N LEU A 302 30.08 55.87 -11.59
CA LEU A 302 29.60 55.03 -12.69
C LEU A 302 28.78 55.91 -13.64
N THR A 303 28.90 55.65 -14.93
CA THR A 303 27.95 56.19 -15.89
C THR A 303 26.54 55.68 -15.56
N LEU A 304 25.51 56.41 -16.02
CA LEU A 304 24.12 56.04 -15.77
C LEU A 304 23.78 54.64 -16.32
N ALA A 305 24.41 54.23 -17.42
CA ALA A 305 24.26 52.90 -18.01
C ALA A 305 24.85 51.81 -17.11
N GLU A 306 26.11 51.95 -16.70
CA GLU A 306 26.79 50.99 -15.79
C GLU A 306 26.05 50.88 -14.45
N TYR A 307 25.52 51.99 -13.92
CA TYR A 307 24.76 51.98 -12.67
C TYR A 307 23.49 51.12 -12.78
N HIS A 308 22.68 51.30 -13.84
CA HIS A 308 21.48 50.50 -14.07
C HIS A 308 21.80 49.02 -14.35
N GLU A 309 22.89 48.74 -15.07
CA GLU A 309 23.37 47.37 -15.31
C GLU A 309 23.67 46.65 -13.98
N GLN A 310 24.39 47.31 -13.07
CA GLN A 310 24.68 46.74 -11.75
C GLN A 310 23.41 46.53 -10.89
N GLU A 311 22.42 47.44 -10.96
CA GLU A 311 21.13 47.24 -10.30
C GLU A 311 20.38 46.00 -10.83
N GLU A 312 20.33 45.80 -12.16
CA GLU A 312 19.66 44.65 -12.76
C GLU A 312 20.42 43.34 -12.48
N ILE A 313 21.75 43.35 -12.49
CA ILE A 313 22.57 42.19 -12.06
C ILE A 313 22.25 41.79 -10.62
N PHE A 314 22.21 42.73 -9.67
CA PHE A 314 21.89 42.41 -8.28
C PHE A 314 20.45 41.93 -8.11
N LYS A 315 19.49 42.51 -8.84
CA LYS A 315 18.09 42.08 -8.86
C LYS A 315 17.93 40.65 -9.39
N LEU A 316 18.60 40.30 -10.49
CA LEU A 316 18.58 38.94 -11.05
C LEU A 316 19.21 37.92 -10.09
N ARG A 317 20.36 38.25 -9.48
CA ARG A 317 21.01 37.37 -8.47
C ARG A 317 20.15 37.17 -7.23
N LEU A 318 19.50 38.22 -6.71
CA LEU A 318 18.55 38.09 -5.60
C LEU A 318 17.32 37.25 -5.99
N GLY A 319 16.85 37.36 -7.23
CA GLY A 319 15.80 36.48 -7.78
C GLY A 319 16.20 35.00 -7.77
N HIS A 320 17.45 34.69 -8.18
CA HIS A 320 17.99 33.34 -8.13
C HIS A 320 18.08 32.80 -6.69
N LEU A 321 18.72 33.56 -5.78
CA LEU A 321 18.87 33.15 -4.37
C LEU A 321 17.51 32.95 -3.68
N LYS A 322 16.48 33.75 -4.02
CA LYS A 322 15.12 33.56 -3.52
C LYS A 322 14.47 32.26 -4.03
N LYS A 323 14.78 31.82 -5.26
CA LYS A 323 14.34 30.52 -5.78
C LYS A 323 15.05 29.37 -5.06
N GLU A 324 16.35 29.48 -4.86
CA GLU A 324 17.18 28.51 -4.13
C GLU A 324 16.71 28.37 -2.66
N GLU A 325 16.39 29.48 -1.99
CA GLU A 325 15.80 29.49 -0.64
C GLU A 325 14.44 28.78 -0.59
N ALA A 326 13.60 28.92 -1.62
CA ALA A 326 12.33 28.18 -1.71
C ALA A 326 12.53 26.68 -1.99
N GLU A 327 13.54 26.30 -2.77
CA GLU A 327 13.91 24.90 -3.03
C GLU A 327 14.46 24.22 -1.77
N ILE A 328 15.34 24.90 -1.01
CA ILE A 328 15.84 24.45 0.29
C ILE A 328 14.69 24.25 1.29
N GLN A 329 13.76 25.20 1.37
CA GLN A 329 12.59 25.09 2.26
C GLN A 329 11.68 23.91 1.89
N ALA A 330 11.42 23.69 0.59
CA ALA A 330 10.63 22.54 0.13
C ALA A 330 11.30 21.19 0.45
N GLU A 331 12.63 21.11 0.29
CA GLU A 331 13.40 19.91 0.63
C GLU A 331 13.47 19.68 2.15
N LEU A 332 13.55 20.74 2.96
CA LEU A 332 13.47 20.67 4.42
C LEU A 332 12.13 20.08 4.87
N GLU A 333 11.01 20.58 4.35
CA GLU A 333 9.70 19.98 4.65
C GLU A 333 9.58 18.52 4.16
N ARG A 334 10.23 18.17 3.05
CA ARG A 334 10.26 16.79 2.56
C ARG A 334 11.02 15.89 3.53
N LEU A 335 12.20 16.31 4.00
CA LEU A 335 12.95 15.59 5.03
C LEU A 335 12.19 15.51 6.35
N GLU A 336 11.51 16.58 6.78
CA GLU A 336 10.66 16.63 7.98
C GLU A 336 9.60 15.50 7.95
N ARG A 337 8.91 15.32 6.81
CA ARG A 337 7.93 14.24 6.60
C ARG A 337 8.57 12.85 6.69
N VAL A 338 9.76 12.66 6.11
CA VAL A 338 10.51 11.40 6.16
C VAL A 338 11.05 11.11 7.57
N ARG A 339 11.53 12.13 8.30
CA ARG A 339 11.94 12.03 9.70
C ARG A 339 10.79 11.57 10.59
N ASN A 340 9.59 12.11 10.38
CA ASN A 340 8.38 11.72 11.13
C ASN A 340 7.90 10.29 10.80
N LEU A 341 8.24 9.74 9.63
CA LEU A 341 8.08 8.32 9.33
C LEU A 341 9.15 7.49 10.07
N HIS A 342 10.42 7.89 10.03
CA HIS A 342 11.52 7.20 10.70
C HIS A 342 11.32 7.16 12.23
N ILE A 343 10.90 8.25 12.87
CA ILE A 343 10.58 8.29 14.32
C ILE A 343 9.48 7.29 14.70
N ARG A 344 8.46 7.11 13.83
CA ARG A 344 7.43 6.08 14.05
C ARG A 344 7.99 4.67 13.89
N GLU A 345 8.88 4.45 12.92
CA GLU A 345 9.53 3.17 12.71
C GLU A 345 10.47 2.80 13.86
N LEU A 346 11.25 3.75 14.40
CA LEU A 346 12.06 3.56 15.62
C LEU A 346 11.20 3.10 16.80
N LYS A 347 10.02 3.71 17.00
CA LYS A 347 9.06 3.30 18.04
C LYS A 347 8.47 1.92 17.76
N ARG A 348 8.15 1.60 16.51
CA ARG A 348 7.66 0.27 16.11
C ARG A 348 8.70 -0.82 16.39
N ILE A 349 9.96 -0.57 16.00
CA ILE A 349 11.12 -1.42 16.26
C ILE A 349 11.33 -1.64 17.76
N ASN A 350 11.35 -0.58 18.56
CA ASN A 350 11.51 -0.67 20.01
C ASN A 350 10.37 -1.46 20.67
N ASN A 351 9.13 -1.28 20.22
CA ASN A 351 7.99 -2.04 20.73
C ASN A 351 8.05 -3.52 20.32
N GLU A 352 8.52 -3.80 19.09
CA GLU A 352 8.75 -5.17 18.61
C GLU A 352 9.79 -5.88 19.48
N ASP A 353 10.93 -5.24 19.74
CA ASP A 353 12.03 -5.79 20.56
C ASP A 353 11.63 -6.03 22.02
N ASN A 354 10.80 -5.14 22.59
CA ASN A 354 10.26 -5.31 23.95
C ASN A 354 9.10 -6.34 24.03
N SER A 355 8.67 -6.92 22.90
CA SER A 355 7.58 -7.89 22.82
C SER A 355 8.01 -9.32 22.48
N GLN A 356 9.31 -9.52 22.22
CA GLN A 356 9.91 -10.84 21.99
C GLN A 356 10.42 -11.45 23.31
#